data_AF-A0AAF3EH34-F1
#
_entry.id   AF-A0AAF3EH34-F1
#
_cell.length_a   1.000
_cell.length_b   1.000
_cell.length_c   1.000
_cell.angle_alpha   90.00
_cell.angle_beta   90.00
_cell.angle_gamma   90.00
#
_symmetry.space_group_name_H-M   'P 1'
#
loop_
_entity.id
_entity.type
_entity.pdbx_description
1 polymer ?
#
loop_
_entity_poly.entity_id
_entity_poly.type
_entity_poly.pdbx_seq_one_letter_code
_entity_poly.pdbx_strand_id
1 'polypeptide(L)'
;MENLVHCGPNGYLINYGFHFCSRFYEYYQRFDPIGQTFIDCVRPGLLDYLKANILLNATSCAEIEQKAFASHSNVYTNCDFCQAFASNALAFSDVLWNRESDGSQMSNLNNNCLDNKQNLIII
;
A
#
# COMPACT_ATOMS: atom_id res chain seq x y z
N MET A 1 -10.10 -13.92 4.22
CA MET A 1 -10.33 -13.35 2.87
C MET A 1 -10.20 -14.43 1.82
N GLU A 2 -9.14 -15.25 1.82
CA GLU A 2 -8.98 -16.34 0.85
C GLU A 2 -10.15 -17.34 0.83
N ASN A 3 -10.72 -17.67 1.99
CA ASN A 3 -11.89 -18.56 2.10
C ASN A 3 -13.16 -18.05 1.39
N LEU A 4 -13.16 -16.82 0.86
CA LEU A 4 -14.30 -16.24 0.14
C LEU A 4 -14.14 -16.33 -1.39
N VAL A 5 -12.91 -16.27 -1.91
CA VAL A 5 -12.64 -16.06 -3.35
C VAL A 5 -11.66 -17.08 -3.94
N HIS A 6 -10.98 -17.89 -3.12
CA HIS A 6 -10.21 -19.08 -3.52
C HIS A 6 -9.20 -18.88 -4.69
N CYS A 7 -8.43 -17.79 -4.66
CA CYS A 7 -7.43 -17.47 -5.69
C CYS A 7 -6.11 -18.24 -5.57
N GLY A 8 -5.94 -19.01 -4.50
CA GLY A 8 -4.78 -19.85 -4.25
C GLY A 8 -3.54 -19.08 -3.78
N PRO A 9 -2.44 -19.81 -3.52
CA PRO A 9 -1.24 -19.25 -2.91
C PRO A 9 -0.52 -18.20 -3.78
N ASN A 10 -0.76 -18.20 -5.10
CA ASN A 10 -0.20 -17.22 -6.03
C ASN A 10 -1.10 -15.99 -6.20
N GLY A 11 -2.34 -16.03 -5.69
CA GLY A 11 -3.29 -14.94 -5.81
C GLY A 11 -2.95 -13.74 -4.92
N TYR A 12 -3.52 -12.58 -5.25
CA TYR A 12 -3.23 -11.31 -4.60
C TYR A 12 -3.32 -11.37 -3.07
N LEU A 13 -4.37 -11.98 -2.51
CA LEU A 13 -4.60 -11.96 -1.06
C LEU A 13 -3.46 -12.61 -0.26
N ILE A 14 -2.86 -13.69 -0.77
CA ILE A 14 -1.79 -14.43 -0.10
C ILE A 14 -0.41 -13.95 -0.58
N ASN A 15 -0.15 -14.04 -1.88
CA ASN A 15 1.18 -13.81 -2.47
C ASN A 15 1.64 -12.35 -2.36
N TYR A 16 0.68 -11.44 -2.23
CA TYR A 16 0.93 -10.01 -2.25
C TYR A 16 0.44 -9.34 -0.95
N GLY A 17 -0.87 -9.37 -0.68
CA GLY A 17 -1.49 -8.66 0.45
C GLY A 17 -0.97 -9.16 1.79
N PHE A 18 -1.04 -10.48 2.04
CA PHE A 18 -0.51 -11.08 3.26
C PHE A 18 1.01 -10.94 3.37
N HIS A 19 1.75 -11.11 2.26
CA HIS A 19 3.19 -10.91 2.23
C HIS A 19 3.59 -9.51 2.73
N PHE A 20 3.05 -8.44 2.14
CA PHE A 20 3.41 -7.08 2.54
C PHE A 20 2.82 -6.67 3.88
N CYS A 21 1.60 -7.11 4.22
CA CYS A 21 1.07 -6.88 5.56
C CYS A 21 2.00 -7.46 6.63
N SER A 22 2.57 -8.65 6.40
CA SER A 22 3.51 -9.28 7.33
C SER A 22 4.84 -8.53 7.38
N ARG A 23 5.39 -8.11 6.24
CA ARG A 23 6.64 -7.33 6.21
C ARG A 23 6.52 -5.97 6.88
N PHE A 24 5.44 -5.23 6.63
CA PHE A 24 5.20 -3.97 7.32
C PHE A 24 5.04 -4.16 8.84
N TYR A 25 4.46 -5.29 9.27
CA TYR A 25 4.39 -5.63 10.69
C TYR A 25 5.78 -5.94 11.29
N GLU A 26 6.59 -6.74 10.59
CA GLU A 26 7.96 -7.08 11.02
C GLU A 26 8.86 -5.84 11.14
N TYR A 27 8.78 -4.93 10.15
CA TYR A 27 9.62 -3.73 10.10
C TYR A 27 9.00 -2.53 10.83
N TYR A 28 7.83 -2.67 11.44
CA TYR A 28 7.06 -1.57 12.04
C TYR A 28 7.88 -0.68 12.97
N GLN A 29 8.71 -1.28 13.84
CA GLN A 29 9.55 -0.56 14.80
C GLN A 29 10.72 0.20 14.16
N ARG A 30 11.01 -0.02 12.87
CA ARG A 30 12.01 0.74 12.12
C ARG A 30 11.46 2.04 11.53
N PHE A 31 10.13 2.18 11.53
CA PHE A 31 9.49 3.44 11.16
C PHE A 31 9.46 4.37 12.37
N ASP A 32 9.65 5.66 12.13
CA ASP A 32 9.41 6.71 13.11
C ASP A 32 7.89 6.86 13.40
N PRO A 33 7.48 7.72 14.36
CA PRO A 33 6.06 7.89 14.69
C PRO A 33 5.17 8.30 13.51
N ILE A 34 5.70 9.03 12.52
CA ILE A 34 4.95 9.44 11.32
C ILE A 34 4.71 8.22 10.43
N GLY A 35 5.74 7.42 10.20
CA GLY A 35 5.65 6.19 9.41
C GLY A 35 4.74 5.14 10.06
N GLN A 36 4.81 5.02 11.39
CA GLN A 36 3.91 4.16 12.17
C GLN A 36 2.44 4.58 12.01
N THR A 37 2.17 5.89 12.12
CA THR A 37 0.82 6.44 11.90
C THR A 37 0.30 6.13 10.49
N PHE A 38 1.15 6.27 9.47
CA PHE A 38 0.82 5.88 8.10
C PHE A 38 0.47 4.39 8.01
N ILE A 39 1.29 3.50 8.57
CA ILE A 39 1.04 2.05 8.53
C ILE A 39 -0.28 1.69 9.23
N ASP A 40 -0.55 2.30 10.38
CA ASP A 40 -1.76 2.08 11.17
C ASP A 40 -3.02 2.61 10.47
N CYS A 41 -2.89 3.65 9.64
CA CYS A 41 -3.96 4.13 8.78
C CYS A 41 -4.19 3.21 7.56
N VAL A 42 -3.11 2.84 6.86
CA VAL A 42 -3.18 2.10 5.59
C VAL A 42 -3.67 0.67 5.79
N ARG A 43 -3.17 -0.03 6.80
CA ARG A 43 -3.46 -1.45 7.01
C ARG A 43 -4.97 -1.74 7.11
N PRO A 44 -5.74 -1.11 8.02
CA PRO A 44 -7.18 -1.29 8.04
C PRO A 44 -7.85 -0.70 6.79
N GLY A 45 -7.39 0.46 6.27
CA GLY A 45 -7.99 1.11 5.11
C GLY A 45 -8.01 0.23 3.85
N LEU A 46 -6.91 -0.46 3.55
CA LEU A 46 -6.83 -1.42 2.43
C LEU A 46 -7.71 -2.65 2.67
N LEU A 47 -7.73 -3.19 3.90
CA LEU A 47 -8.54 -4.35 4.24
C LEU A 47 -10.03 -4.04 4.14
N ASP A 48 -10.46 -2.86 4.57
CA ASP A 48 -11.84 -2.43 4.51
C ASP A 48 -12.26 -2.16 3.05
N TYR A 49 -11.37 -1.56 2.25
CA TYR A 49 -11.62 -1.39 0.82
C TYR A 49 -11.84 -2.73 0.11
N LEU A 50 -10.98 -3.72 0.37
CA LEU A 50 -11.10 -5.08 -0.16
C LEU A 50 -12.47 -5.69 0.17
N LYS A 51 -12.85 -5.68 1.45
CA LYS A 51 -14.11 -6.29 1.93
C LYS A 51 -15.34 -5.61 1.36
N ALA A 52 -15.36 -4.28 1.38
CA ALA A 52 -16.53 -3.50 1.02
C ALA A 52 -16.74 -3.40 -0.50
N ASN A 53 -15.67 -3.37 -1.29
CA ASN A 53 -15.76 -3.00 -2.71
C ASN A 53 -15.35 -4.12 -3.68
N ILE A 54 -14.59 -5.13 -3.23
CA ILE A 54 -13.98 -6.11 -4.13
C ILE A 54 -14.52 -7.52 -3.87
N LEU A 55 -14.34 -8.04 -2.65
CA LEU A 55 -14.47 -9.49 -2.40
C LEU A 55 -15.86 -10.07 -2.65
N LEU A 56 -16.93 -9.27 -2.56
CA LEU A 56 -18.30 -9.73 -2.78
C LEU A 56 -18.75 -9.68 -4.24
N ASN A 57 -18.08 -8.89 -5.07
CA ASN A 57 -18.53 -8.59 -6.43
C ASN A 57 -17.52 -8.96 -7.51
N ALA A 58 -16.30 -9.35 -7.13
CA ALA A 58 -15.27 -9.72 -8.09
C ALA A 58 -15.62 -11.04 -8.79
N THR A 59 -15.45 -11.05 -10.10
CA THR A 59 -15.75 -12.20 -10.97
C THR A 59 -14.53 -13.08 -11.23
N SER A 60 -13.32 -12.59 -10.91
CA SER A 60 -12.06 -13.32 -11.10
C SER A 60 -10.96 -12.84 -10.16
N CYS A 61 -9.92 -13.67 -10.01
CA CYS A 61 -8.72 -13.33 -9.24
C CYS A 61 -7.90 -12.18 -9.85
N ALA A 62 -7.90 -12.07 -11.18
CA ALA A 62 -7.27 -10.95 -11.87
C ALA A 62 -7.99 -9.62 -11.57
N GLU A 63 -9.33 -9.64 -11.48
CA GLU A 63 -10.11 -8.46 -11.09
C GLU A 63 -9.83 -8.06 -9.64
N ILE A 64 -9.70 -9.03 -8.72
CA ILE A 64 -9.31 -8.77 -7.33
C ILE A 64 -7.95 -8.08 -7.27
N GLU A 65 -6.96 -8.64 -7.96
CA GLU A 65 -5.60 -8.09 -8.02
C GLU A 65 -5.59 -6.67 -8.57
N GLN A 66 -6.23 -6.44 -9.72
CA GLN A 66 -6.28 -5.14 -10.36
C GLN A 66 -6.95 -4.09 -9.47
N LYS A 67 -8.14 -4.38 -8.95
CA LYS A 67 -8.88 -3.42 -8.11
C LYS A 67 -8.19 -3.15 -6.79
N ALA A 68 -7.62 -4.19 -6.17
CA ALA A 68 -6.92 -4.04 -4.90
C ALA A 68 -5.64 -3.22 -5.07
N PHE A 69 -4.83 -3.52 -6.09
CA PHE A 69 -3.62 -2.75 -6.38
C PHE A 69 -3.94 -1.30 -6.75
N ALA A 70 -5.02 -1.04 -7.49
CA ALA A 70 -5.47 0.30 -7.83
C ALA A 70 -5.93 1.11 -6.60
N SER A 71 -6.45 0.45 -5.56
CA SER A 71 -6.92 1.14 -4.35
C SER A 71 -5.80 1.77 -3.51
N HIS A 72 -4.56 1.29 -3.68
CA HIS A 72 -3.41 1.70 -2.90
C HIS A 72 -3.13 3.19 -2.98
N SER A 73 -3.13 3.77 -4.17
CA SER A 73 -2.80 5.20 -4.35
C SER A 73 -3.72 6.10 -3.53
N ASN A 74 -5.03 5.88 -3.62
CA ASN A 74 -6.02 6.65 -2.88
C ASN A 74 -5.88 6.47 -1.36
N VAL A 75 -5.71 5.22 -0.88
CA VAL A 75 -5.53 4.97 0.56
C VAL A 75 -4.23 5.57 1.08
N TYR A 76 -3.13 5.44 0.33
CA TYR A 76 -1.83 6.00 0.71
C TYR A 76 -1.88 7.53 0.80
N THR A 77 -2.50 8.18 -0.18
CA THR A 77 -2.70 9.64 -0.15
C THR A 77 -3.52 10.08 1.06
N ASN A 78 -4.60 9.37 1.39
CA ASN A 78 -5.44 9.69 2.55
C ASN A 78 -4.76 9.41 3.91
N CYS A 79 -3.64 8.68 3.91
CA CYS A 79 -2.87 8.35 5.10
C CYS A 79 -1.55 9.14 5.21
N ASP A 80 -1.43 10.27 4.49
CA ASP A 80 -0.25 11.15 4.53
C ASP A 80 1.06 10.49 4.03
N PHE A 81 0.97 9.66 2.99
CA PHE A 81 2.12 8.97 2.38
C PHE A 81 3.33 9.85 2.15
N CYS A 82 3.14 11.08 1.64
CA CYS A 82 4.26 11.97 1.32
C CYS A 82 5.12 12.32 2.54
N GLN A 83 4.50 12.51 3.71
CA GLN A 83 5.20 12.83 4.94
C GLN A 83 5.88 11.59 5.52
N ALA A 84 5.17 10.46 5.52
CA ALA A 84 5.71 9.18 5.98
C ALA A 84 6.90 8.72 5.14
N PHE A 85 6.79 8.79 3.81
CA PHE A 85 7.85 8.37 2.90
C PHE A 85 9.11 9.24 3.02
N ALA A 86 8.95 10.57 3.11
CA ALA A 86 10.08 11.50 3.25
C ALA A 86 10.90 11.26 4.53
N SER A 87 10.26 10.84 5.62
CA SER A 87 10.91 10.56 6.90
C SER A 87 11.41 9.11 7.04
N ASN A 88 10.86 8.17 6.26
CA ASN A 88 11.09 6.73 6.44
C ASN A 88 11.59 6.00 5.18
N ALA A 89 12.19 6.70 4.22
CA ALA A 89 12.58 6.12 2.93
C ALA A 89 13.41 4.82 3.04
N LEU A 90 14.32 4.74 4.01
CA LEU A 90 15.10 3.52 4.27
C LEU A 90 14.22 2.36 4.75
N ALA A 91 13.35 2.59 5.72
CA ALA A 91 12.44 1.57 6.24
C ALA A 91 11.45 1.09 5.17
N PHE A 92 10.98 1.99 4.29
CA PHE A 92 10.21 1.61 3.10
C PHE A 92 11.04 0.72 2.16
N SER A 93 12.29 1.10 1.84
CA SER A 93 13.18 0.30 1.00
C SER A 93 13.38 -1.11 1.55
N ASP A 94 13.56 -1.24 2.86
CA ASP A 94 13.69 -2.53 3.54
C ASP A 94 12.45 -3.42 3.42
N VAL A 95 11.25 -2.84 3.46
CA VAL A 95 9.99 -3.58 3.26
C VAL A 95 9.82 -4.01 1.80
N LEU A 96 10.24 -3.17 0.85
CA LEU A 96 10.02 -3.38 -0.60
C LEU A 96 11.12 -4.20 -1.28
N TRP A 97 12.23 -4.46 -0.58
CA TRP A 97 13.37 -5.20 -1.12
C TRP A 97 12.89 -6.53 -1.78
N ASN A 98 13.15 -6.68 -3.09
CA ASN A 98 12.80 -7.79 -4.01
C ASN A 98 11.40 -7.80 -4.67
N ARG A 99 10.67 -6.68 -4.75
CA ARG A 99 9.41 -6.58 -5.55
C ARG A 99 9.33 -5.26 -6.34
N GLU A 100 9.71 -5.30 -7.61
CA GLU A 100 9.81 -4.12 -8.50
C GLU A 100 8.47 -3.37 -8.73
N SER A 101 7.35 -4.10 -8.78
CA SER A 101 6.01 -3.52 -8.99
C SER A 101 5.62 -2.50 -7.92
N ASP A 102 6.00 -2.76 -6.67
CA ASP A 102 5.66 -1.95 -5.50
C ASP A 102 6.58 -0.75 -5.35
N GLY A 103 7.87 -0.97 -5.62
CA GLY A 103 8.83 0.11 -5.79
C GLY A 103 8.36 1.11 -6.85
N SER A 104 7.79 0.64 -7.96
CA SER A 104 7.24 1.50 -9.02
C SER A 104 6.01 2.30 -8.56
N GLN A 105 5.04 1.67 -7.88
CA GLN A 105 3.85 2.36 -7.38
C GLN A 105 4.21 3.43 -6.34
N MET A 106 5.10 3.12 -5.38
CA MET A 106 5.56 4.09 -4.39
C MET A 106 6.43 5.19 -4.99
N SER A 107 7.26 4.88 -5.98
CA SER A 107 8.06 5.89 -6.70
C SER A 107 7.17 6.87 -7.45
N ASN A 108 6.11 6.39 -8.12
CA ASN A 108 5.15 7.26 -8.80
C ASN A 108 4.41 8.17 -7.81
N LEU A 109 3.99 7.63 -6.66
CA LEU A 109 3.37 8.45 -5.61
C LEU A 109 4.34 9.47 -5.03
N ASN A 110 5.61 9.10 -4.84
CA ASN A 110 6.64 10.03 -4.38
C ASN A 110 6.90 11.15 -5.40
N ASN A 111 6.89 10.86 -6.70
CA ASN A 111 6.98 11.92 -7.72
C ASN A 111 5.80 12.89 -7.62
N ASN A 112 4.57 12.38 -7.43
CA ASN A 112 3.40 13.23 -7.18
C ASN A 112 3.54 14.07 -5.90
N CYS A 113 4.20 13.55 -4.86
CA CYS A 113 4.51 14.32 -3.65
C CYS A 113 5.45 15.50 -3.93
N LEU A 114 6.43 15.32 -4.83
CA LEU A 114 7.39 16.35 -5.22
C LEU A 114 6.74 17.40 -6.13
N ASP A 115 5.88 16.98 -7.05
CA ASP A 115 5.17 17.88 -7.96
C ASP A 115 4.15 18.76 -7.22
N ASN A 116 3.41 18.19 -6.25
CA ASN A 116 2.51 18.97 -5.40
C ASN A 116 3.24 19.94 -4.46
N LYS A 117 4.52 19.68 -4.12
CA LYS A 117 5.35 20.65 -3.40
C LYS A 117 5.79 21.82 -4.28
N GLN A 118 5.96 21.63 -5.60
CA GLN A 118 6.27 22.74 -6.51
C GLN A 118 5.11 23.74 -6.62
N ASN A 119 3.86 23.27 -6.49
CA ASN A 119 2.66 24.13 -6.45
C ASN A 119 2.47 24.90 -5.13
N LEU A 120 3.29 24.66 -4.10
CA LEU A 120 3.26 25.37 -2.81
C LEU A 120 4.36 26.45 -2.67
N ILE A 121 5.20 26.64 -3.69
CA ILE A 121 6.30 27.65 -3.69
C ILE A 121 5.92 28.89 -4.53
N ILE A 122 4.62 29.21 -4.63
CA ILE A 122 4.16 30.50 -5.19
C ILE A 122 3.15 31.13 -4.22
N ILE A 123 3.66 31.72 -3.12
CA ILE A 123 3.08 32.90 -2.46
C ILE A 123 4.23 33.71 -1.85
#